data_AF-S4PRY0-F1
#
_entry.id   AF-S4PRY0-F1
#
_cell.length_a   1.000
_cell.length_b   1.000
_cell.length_c   1.000
_cell.angle_alpha   90.00
_cell.angle_beta   90.00
_cell.angle_gamma   90.00
#
_symmetry.space_group_name_H-M   'P 1'
#
loop_
_entity.id
_entity.type
_entity.pdbx_description
1 polymer ?
#
loop_
_entity_poly.entity_id
_entity_poly.type
_entity_poly.pdbx_seq_one_letter_code
_entity_poly.pdbx_strand_id
1 'polypeptide(L)'
;MQVCEEALKVLRNSRRRPVRAVLHISGDGLRVVEEETKGLIVDQTIEKVSFCAPDRNHERGFSYICRDGTTRRWMCHGFLASRDSGERLSHAVGCAFAACLERKQRRDKECAVSMSIDAA
;
A
#
# COMPACT_ATOMS: atom_id res chain seq x y z
N MET A 1 12.55 -8.09 7.65
CA MET A 1 11.95 -6.89 7.03
C MET A 1 13.00 -6.00 6.34
N GLN A 2 14.15 -6.57 5.95
CA GLN A 2 15.34 -5.81 5.56
C GLN A 2 15.18 -4.99 4.27
N VAL A 3 14.35 -5.46 3.33
CA VAL A 3 14.10 -4.75 2.05
C VAL A 3 13.46 -3.38 2.28
N CYS A 4 12.47 -3.31 3.17
CA CYS A 4 11.77 -2.09 3.54
C CYS A 4 12.69 -1.09 4.25
N GLU A 5 13.51 -1.57 5.18
CA GLU A 5 14.47 -0.75 5.93
C GLU A 5 15.56 -0.18 5.02
N GLU A 6 16.12 -0.98 4.11
CA GLU A 6 17.11 -0.51 3.14
C GLU A 6 16.50 0.49 2.14
N ALA A 7 15.25 0.29 1.71
CA ALA A 7 14.56 1.25 0.85
C ALA A 7 14.38 2.61 1.55
N LEU A 8 13.98 2.61 2.82
CA LEU A 8 13.86 3.84 3.61
C LEU A 8 15.21 4.51 3.86
N LYS A 9 16.28 3.74 4.05
CA LYS A 9 17.65 4.25 4.15
C LYS A 9 18.08 4.92 2.85
N VAL A 10 17.82 4.31 1.70
CA VAL A 10 18.09 4.92 0.38
C VAL A 10 17.30 6.21 0.18
N LEU A 11 16.01 6.23 0.55
CA LEU A 11 15.17 7.43 0.42
C LEU A 11 15.67 8.59 1.29
N ARG A 12 16.07 8.31 2.54
CA ARG A 12 16.63 9.30 3.47
C ARG A 12 17.97 9.85 3.03
N ASN A 13 18.82 9.00 2.43
CA ASN A 13 20.10 9.41 1.87
C ASN A 13 19.96 10.05 0.48
N SER A 14 18.77 10.01 -0.12
CA SER A 14 18.53 10.67 -1.40
C SER A 14 18.46 12.18 -1.21
N ARG A 15 18.98 12.94 -2.18
CA ARG A 15 18.87 14.41 -2.20
C ARG A 15 17.47 14.90 -2.63
N ARG A 16 16.47 14.01 -2.70
CA ARG A 16 15.12 14.37 -3.12
C ARG A 16 14.44 15.16 -2.00
N ARG A 17 13.79 16.27 -2.34
CA ARG A 17 12.99 17.03 -1.39
C ARG A 17 11.80 16.18 -0.93
N PRO A 18 11.59 16.01 0.39
CA PRO A 18 10.39 15.38 0.90
C PRO A 18 9.17 16.20 0.48
N VAL A 19 8.13 15.53 -0.01
CA VAL A 19 6.85 16.15 -0.36
C VAL A 19 5.91 15.98 0.83
N ARG A 20 5.33 17.09 1.33
CA ARG A 20 4.28 17.03 2.35
C ARG A 20 2.97 16.61 1.70
N ALA A 21 2.42 15.50 2.17
CA ALA A 21 1.23 14.90 1.59
C ALA A 21 0.40 14.18 2.65
N VAL A 22 -0.88 14.00 2.34
CA VAL A 22 -1.82 13.19 3.11
C VAL A 22 -1.90 11.80 2.48
N LEU A 23 -1.66 10.76 3.28
CA LEU A 23 -1.88 9.37 2.88
C LEU A 23 -3.29 8.93 3.28
N HIS A 24 -4.17 8.79 2.30
CA HIS A 24 -5.49 8.20 2.45
C HIS A 24 -5.40 6.69 2.28
N ILE A 25 -5.92 5.95 3.27
CA ILE A 25 -5.88 4.49 3.31
C ILE A 25 -7.31 3.97 3.24
N SER A 26 -7.58 3.10 2.29
CA SER A 26 -8.89 2.46 2.09
C SER A 26 -8.71 1.02 1.61
N GLY A 27 -9.75 0.19 1.75
CA GLY A 27 -9.72 -1.18 1.22
C GLY A 27 -9.54 -1.26 -0.30
N ASP A 28 -9.73 -0.16 -1.02
CA ASP A 28 -9.58 -0.11 -2.48
C ASP A 28 -8.19 0.36 -2.91
N GLY A 29 -7.56 1.25 -2.13
CA GLY A 29 -6.25 1.80 -2.46
C GLY A 29 -5.61 2.67 -1.39
N LEU A 30 -4.32 2.92 -1.60
CA LEU A 30 -3.49 3.90 -0.91
C LEU A 30 -3.32 5.12 -1.81
N ARG A 31 -3.81 6.27 -1.38
CA ARG A 31 -3.75 7.52 -2.16
C ARG A 31 -2.92 8.56 -1.45
N VAL A 32 -1.95 9.14 -2.13
CA VAL A 32 -1.08 10.18 -1.59
C VAL A 32 -1.42 11.48 -2.28
N VAL A 33 -1.92 12.44 -1.51
CA VAL A 33 -2.35 13.75 -2.03
C VAL A 33 -1.46 14.84 -1.47
N GLU A 34 -0.83 15.63 -2.32
CA GLU A 34 0.01 16.76 -1.91
C GLU A 34 -0.82 17.79 -1.14
N GLU A 35 -0.26 18.33 -0.06
CA GLU A 35 -1.03 19.26 0.78
C GLU A 35 -1.25 20.64 0.13
N GLU A 36 -0.28 21.13 -0.65
CA GLU A 36 -0.32 22.47 -1.23
C GLU A 36 -1.17 22.51 -2.51
N THR A 37 -0.80 21.68 -3.50
CA THR A 37 -1.45 21.66 -4.81
C THR A 37 -2.74 20.84 -4.84
N LYS A 38 -2.99 20.02 -3.81
CA LYS A 38 -4.02 18.96 -3.80
C LYS A 38 -3.87 17.95 -4.94
N GLY A 39 -2.68 17.86 -5.55
CA GLY A 39 -2.39 16.90 -6.60
C GLY A 39 -2.29 15.47 -6.08
N LEU A 40 -2.84 14.52 -6.83
CA LEU A 40 -2.69 13.09 -6.56
C LEU A 40 -1.31 12.62 -7.03
N ILE A 41 -0.46 12.20 -6.09
CA ILE A 41 0.91 11.76 -6.34
C ILE A 41 0.96 10.24 -6.58
N VAL A 42 0.20 9.49 -5.79
CA VAL A 42 0.15 8.02 -5.85
C VAL A 42 -1.29 7.57 -5.76
N ASP A 43 -1.70 6.67 -6.65
CA ASP A 43 -2.95 5.92 -6.58
C ASP A 43 -2.64 4.43 -6.68
N GLN A 44 -2.42 3.81 -5.53
CA GLN A 44 -1.95 2.44 -5.44
C GLN A 44 -3.10 1.52 -5.05
N THR A 45 -3.56 0.67 -5.96
CA THR A 45 -4.55 -0.37 -5.65
C THR A 45 -4.01 -1.34 -4.61
N ILE A 46 -4.83 -1.68 -3.60
CA ILE A 46 -4.43 -2.59 -2.51
C ILE A 46 -4.02 -3.97 -3.04
N GLU A 47 -4.73 -4.52 -4.03
CA GLU A 47 -4.46 -5.84 -4.61
C GLU A 47 -3.04 -5.98 -5.20
N LYS A 48 -2.39 -4.86 -5.56
CA LYS A 48 -1.03 -4.82 -6.08
C LYS A 48 0.03 -4.60 -5.00
N VAL A 49 -0.37 -4.29 -3.76
CA VAL A 49 0.54 -4.17 -2.61
C VAL A 49 0.77 -5.56 -2.04
N SER A 50 2.02 -6.02 -2.02
CA SER A 50 2.36 -7.34 -1.53
C SER A 50 2.71 -7.35 -0.04
N PHE A 51 3.24 -6.24 0.46
CA PHE A 51 3.76 -6.17 1.82
C PHE A 51 3.82 -4.73 2.33
N CYS A 52 3.64 -4.52 3.64
CA CYS A 52 3.85 -3.24 4.29
C CYS A 52 4.60 -3.41 5.62
N ALA A 53 5.35 -2.38 6.01
CA ALA A 53 6.30 -2.45 7.11
C ALA A 53 6.53 -1.10 7.79
N PRO A 54 6.54 -1.04 9.13
CA PRO A 54 7.17 0.05 9.86
C PRO A 54 8.71 -0.11 9.84
N ASP A 55 9.44 0.99 10.03
CA ASP A 55 10.91 0.98 10.20
C ASP A 55 11.26 0.79 11.67
N ARG A 56 11.94 -0.30 12.00
CA ARG A 56 12.34 -0.61 13.39
C ARG A 56 13.35 0.38 13.96
N ASN A 57 14.10 1.04 13.09
CA ASN A 57 15.13 2.01 13.48
C ASN A 57 14.58 3.43 13.53
N HIS A 58 13.39 3.68 12.96
CA HIS A 58 12.79 5.01 12.87
C HIS A 58 11.29 4.90 13.19
N GLU A 59 10.90 5.35 14.37
CA GLU A 59 9.52 5.24 14.89
C GLU A 59 8.44 5.75 13.91
N ARG A 60 8.78 6.75 13.09
CA ARG A 60 7.87 7.38 12.12
C ARG A 60 8.01 6.83 10.69
N GLY A 61 8.95 5.92 10.45
CA GLY A 61 9.22 5.34 9.15
C GLY A 61 8.18 4.28 8.82
N PHE A 62 7.62 4.36 7.62
CA PHE A 62 6.69 3.38 7.08
C PHE A 62 7.00 3.12 5.61
N SER A 63 6.81 1.90 5.13
CA SER A 63 6.95 1.59 3.72
C SER A 63 6.01 0.47 3.28
N TYR A 64 5.76 0.40 1.99
CA TYR A 64 5.13 -0.75 1.38
C TYR A 64 5.83 -1.15 0.08
N ILE A 65 5.64 -2.40 -0.32
CA ILE A 65 6.13 -2.97 -1.57
C ILE A 65 4.92 -3.27 -2.44
N CYS A 66 4.97 -2.83 -3.69
CA CYS A 66 3.93 -3.10 -4.67
C CYS A 66 4.52 -3.58 -6.00
N ARG A 67 3.66 -4.25 -6.78
CA ARG A 67 3.97 -4.65 -8.15
C ARG A 67 3.43 -3.61 -9.11
N ASP A 68 4.34 -2.96 -9.83
CA ASP A 68 3.96 -2.08 -10.93
C ASP A 68 3.72 -2.92 -12.21
N GLY A 69 2.46 -2.96 -12.65
CA GLY A 69 2.05 -3.70 -13.84
C GLY A 69 2.55 -3.08 -15.15
N THR A 70 2.84 -1.77 -15.16
CA THR A 70 3.27 -1.07 -16.37
C THR A 70 4.74 -1.35 -16.67
N THR A 71 5.61 -1.16 -15.69
CA THR A 71 7.06 -1.40 -15.85
C THR A 71 7.47 -2.85 -15.57
N ARG A 72 6.56 -3.69 -15.06
CA ARG A 72 6.83 -5.06 -14.60
C ARG A 72 7.95 -5.09 -13.55
N ARG A 73 8.03 -4.07 -12.70
CA ARG A 73 9.01 -3.96 -11.61
C ARG A 73 8.32 -4.01 -10.25
N TRP A 74 9.09 -4.40 -9.25
CA TRP A 74 8.71 -4.22 -7.85
C TRP A 74 9.17 -2.84 -7.40
N MET A 75 8.27 -2.12 -6.75
CA MET A 75 8.52 -0.78 -6.24
C MET A 75 8.36 -0.80 -4.73
N CYS A 76 9.24 -0.08 -4.03
CA CYS A 76 9.08 0.18 -2.61
C CYS A 76 8.85 1.67 -2.40
N HIS A 77 7.72 2.00 -1.77
CA HIS A 77 7.36 3.37 -1.42
C HIS A 77 7.60 3.58 0.06
N GLY A 78 8.43 4.55 0.40
CA GLY A 78 8.73 4.91 1.78
C GLY A 78 8.12 6.24 2.16
N PHE A 79 7.68 6.33 3.41
CA PHE A 79 7.00 7.45 4.02
C PHE A 79 7.64 7.77 5.37
N LEU A 80 7.64 9.04 5.72
CA LEU A 80 7.95 9.50 7.06
C LEU A 80 6.71 10.20 7.63
N ALA A 81 6.11 9.62 8.65
CA ALA A 81 4.92 10.14 9.29
C ALA A 81 5.22 11.49 9.96
N SER A 82 4.35 12.49 9.76
CA SER A 82 4.54 13.80 10.38
C SER A 82 4.00 13.87 11.82
N ARG A 83 2.89 13.16 12.11
CA ARG A 83 2.15 13.25 13.38
C ARG A 83 1.97 11.92 14.12
N ASP A 84 2.31 10.81 13.48
CA ASP A 84 2.02 9.45 13.94
C ASP A 84 3.26 8.56 13.88
N SER A 85 3.15 7.33 14.40
CA SER A 85 4.16 6.30 14.22
C SER A 85 3.96 5.54 12.89
N GLY A 86 5.04 4.98 12.38
CA GLY A 86 5.03 4.05 11.26
C GLY A 86 4.22 2.79 11.56
N GLU A 87 4.18 2.36 12.83
CA GLU A 87 3.34 1.25 13.30
C GLU A 87 1.85 1.53 13.07
N ARG A 88 1.38 2.75 13.38
CA ARG A 88 -0.02 3.14 13.14
C ARG A 88 -0.38 3.08 11.65
N LEU A 89 0.52 3.56 10.80
CA LEU A 89 0.37 3.49 9.34
C LEU A 89 0.33 2.03 8.85
N SER A 90 1.26 1.19 9.33
CA SER A 90 1.31 -0.23 8.99
C SER A 90 0.04 -0.95 9.42
N HIS A 91 -0.49 -0.66 10.60
CA HIS A 91 -1.75 -1.23 11.07
C HIS A 91 -2.93 -0.82 10.19
N ALA A 92 -3.05 0.47 9.85
CA ALA A 92 -4.12 0.97 8.98
C ALA A 92 -4.09 0.31 7.59
N VAL A 93 -2.89 0.12 7.01
CA VAL A 93 -2.73 -0.61 5.74
C VAL A 93 -3.06 -2.10 5.90
N GLY A 94 -2.71 -2.71 7.05
CA GLY A 94 -3.13 -4.07 7.37
C GLY A 94 -4.65 -4.24 7.43
N CYS A 95 -5.37 -3.28 8.02
CA CYS A 95 -6.84 -3.24 7.99
C CYS A 95 -7.38 -3.12 6.56
N ALA A 96 -6.74 -2.31 5.71
CA ALA A 96 -7.11 -2.20 4.31
C ALA A 96 -6.91 -3.52 3.54
N PHE A 97 -5.83 -4.26 3.84
CA PHE A 97 -5.61 -5.60 3.27
C PHE A 97 -6.71 -6.57 3.67
N ALA A 98 -7.08 -6.59 4.95
CA ALA A 98 -8.16 -7.45 5.45
C ALA A 98 -9.50 -7.12 4.75
N ALA A 99 -9.85 -5.84 4.67
CA ALA A 99 -11.07 -5.39 3.99
C ALA A 99 -11.07 -5.73 2.49
N CYS A 100 -9.92 -5.58 1.82
CA CYS A 100 -9.78 -5.96 0.41
C CYS A 100 -9.94 -7.48 0.21
N LEU A 101 -9.32 -8.28 1.09
CA LEU A 101 -9.39 -9.73 1.04
C LEU A 101 -10.81 -10.24 1.28
N GLU A 102 -11.51 -9.69 2.27
CA GLU A 102 -12.90 -10.03 2.56
C GLU A 102 -13.81 -9.75 1.35
N ARG A 103 -13.67 -8.57 0.73
CA ARG A 103 -14.42 -8.21 -0.50
C ARG A 103 -14.11 -9.18 -1.64
N LYS A 104 -12.84 -9.56 -1.81
CA LYS A 104 -12.45 -10.53 -2.83
C LYS A 104 -13.05 -11.92 -2.57
N GLN A 105 -12.93 -12.43 -1.34
CA GLN A 105 -13.50 -13.72 -0.96
C GLN A 105 -15.02 -13.77 -1.14
N ARG A 106 -15.73 -12.66 -0.85
CA ARG A 106 -17.16 -12.57 -1.11
C ARG A 106 -17.47 -12.68 -2.61
N ARG A 107 -16.75 -11.93 -3.46
CA ARG A 107 -16.90 -12.02 -4.92
C ARG A 107 -16.59 -13.42 -5.44
N ASP A 108 -15.54 -14.06 -4.94
CA ASP A 108 -15.15 -15.41 -5.37
C ASP A 108 -16.22 -16.46 -4.99
N LYS A 109 -16.90 -16.29 -3.84
CA LYS A 109 -18.03 -17.13 -3.43
C LYS A 109 -19.28 -16.87 -4.27
N GLU A 110 -19.60 -15.61 -4.57
CA GLU A 110 -20.77 -15.23 -5.39
C GLU A 110 -20.59 -15.64 -6.86
N CYS A 111 -19.36 -15.59 -7.38
CA CYS A 111 -19.00 -16.02 -8.74
C CYS A 111 -18.75 -17.53 -8.86
N ALA A 112 -18.89 -18.32 -7.79
CA ALA A 112 -18.90 -19.78 -7.86
C ALA A 112 -20.22 -20.25 -8.49
N VAL A 113 -20.43 -19.90 -9.76
CA VAL A 113 -21.53 -20.39 -10.59
C VAL A 113 -21.30 -21.89 -10.79
N SER A 114 -22.17 -22.72 -10.22
CA SER A 114 -22.22 -24.14 -10.55
C SER A 114 -22.62 -24.27 -12.02
N MET A 115 -21.74 -24.79 -12.87
CA MET A 115 -22.14 -25.27 -14.19
C MET A 115 -22.98 -26.54 -13.98
N SER A 116 -24.30 -26.38 -13.83
CA SER A 116 -25.24 -27.49 -14.03
C SER A 116 -25.30 -27.75 -15.53
N ILE A 117 -24.54 -28.75 -15.98
CA ILE A 117 -24.66 -29.30 -17.32
C ILE A 117 -25.99 -30.06 -17.34
N ASP A 118 -26.98 -29.53 -18.07
CA ASP A 118 -28.20 -30.26 -18.38
C ASP A 118 -27.81 -31.46 -19.25
N ALA A 119 -27.98 -32.67 -18.71
CA ALA A 119 -27.86 -33.90 -19.47
C ALA A 119 -29.10 -34.02 -20.38
N ALA A 120 -28.89 -33.84 -21.68
CA ALA A 120 -29.87 -34.11 -22.73
C ALA A 120 -30.20 -35.60 -22.85
#